data_AF-A0A9D8YA19-F1
#
_entry.id   AF-A0A9D8YA19-F1
#
_cell.length_a   1.000
_cell.length_b   1.000
_cell.length_c   1.000
_cell.angle_alpha   90.00
_cell.angle_beta   90.00
_cell.angle_gamma   90.00
#
_symmetry.space_group_name_H-M   'P 1'
#
loop_
_entity.id
_entity.type
_entity.pdbx_description
1 polymer ?
#
loop_
_entity_poly.entity_id
_entity_poly.type
_entity_poly.pdbx_seq_one_letter_code
_entity_poly.pdbx_strand_id
1 'polypeptide(L)'
;MGKSLLFLVGGLTIITGFMQVQNQERMKTLPEVTSAYFEEQQARNIAKSLIDNAIEHMKADNSWTDSLTLTEVMNAGSMVTRSSDNLKTVVKGLLGGVLQEVEDVVEELEPEELQAKLLQNGMSGTLKSYTSSSSYIPPNNNVGAWDEYKLLLISTSTYDNIEVTTEVLMQRDSYSKYSYMTDSELSSSGSNIWFMGNDNIYGPIHTNGTFRMSGTPSFYGLITSPNSWIAHSTNGANPNFFGGENFNAPDKSSPSSYEINKLTAAAAAGGLTFTNQIDVVFRESGGVGYADIREYNGSWGAVTSYDLSTINGVISTTGRIDVEGVVKGQVTLHSESLIEIDGDITYFTDPLVDSTSTDMLGIVSEADVRVDANAHSASGSQDLDIHASIMALNTSFYVENYSSYSPRGTLNLLGGLIQKNRGPVGTFSGSSIVSGYSKNYQYDGRLKGSIPPNFPRESVFSIVYWKDEVVDVSGN
;
A
#
# COMPACT_ATOMS: atom_id res chain seq x y z
N MET A 1 -9.85 -14.30 13.80
CA MET A 1 -11.32 -14.26 13.60
C MET A 1 -11.72 -13.52 12.30
N GLY A 2 -10.78 -13.17 11.40
CA GLY A 2 -11.09 -12.36 10.21
C GLY A 2 -11.74 -13.08 9.01
N LYS A 3 -11.67 -14.41 8.95
CA LYS A 3 -12.29 -15.19 7.84
C LYS A 3 -13.83 -15.21 7.91
N SER A 4 -14.42 -14.99 9.08
CA SER A 4 -15.84 -15.22 9.34
C SER A 4 -16.76 -14.04 8.99
N LEU A 5 -16.21 -12.84 8.78
CA LEU A 5 -17.00 -11.61 8.60
C LEU A 5 -17.49 -11.39 7.16
N LEU A 6 -16.87 -12.05 6.17
CA LEU A 6 -17.31 -11.97 4.76
C LEU A 6 -18.73 -12.54 4.58
N PHE A 7 -19.16 -13.44 5.47
CA PHE A 7 -20.41 -14.20 5.38
C PHE A 7 -21.67 -13.43 5.83
N LEU A 8 -21.54 -12.27 6.46
CA LEU A 8 -22.61 -11.73 7.31
C LEU A 8 -23.51 -10.65 6.67
N VAL A 9 -23.15 -10.02 5.53
CA VAL A 9 -23.70 -8.68 5.18
C VAL A 9 -24.15 -8.48 3.72
N GLY A 10 -24.16 -9.47 2.83
CA GLY A 10 -24.83 -9.30 1.52
C GLY A 10 -26.36 -9.12 1.57
N GLY A 11 -27.02 -9.30 2.73
CA GLY A 11 -28.43 -8.98 2.91
C GLY A 11 -28.77 -7.49 2.81
N LEU A 12 -27.83 -6.59 3.15
CA LEU A 12 -28.05 -5.13 3.11
C LEU A 12 -27.92 -4.58 1.67
N THR A 13 -27.04 -5.21 0.90
CA THR A 13 -26.58 -4.79 -0.44
C THR A 13 -27.65 -4.98 -1.52
N ILE A 14 -28.52 -5.97 -1.34
CA ILE A 14 -29.62 -6.24 -2.27
C ILE A 14 -30.77 -5.22 -2.07
N ILE A 15 -30.89 -4.66 -0.86
CA ILE A 15 -31.92 -3.68 -0.50
C ILE A 15 -31.62 -2.31 -1.12
N THR A 16 -30.36 -1.88 -1.19
CA THR A 16 -29.96 -0.64 -1.88
C THR A 16 -30.11 -0.74 -3.40
N GLY A 17 -29.81 -1.90 -3.99
CA GLY A 17 -30.17 -2.21 -5.38
C GLY A 17 -31.68 -2.06 -5.61
N PHE A 18 -32.50 -2.60 -4.71
CA PHE A 18 -33.97 -2.47 -4.75
C PHE A 18 -34.47 -1.00 -4.76
N MET A 19 -33.84 -0.10 -3.99
CA MET A 19 -34.19 1.33 -3.98
C MET A 19 -33.84 2.04 -5.30
N GLN A 20 -32.80 1.60 -6.00
CA GLN A 20 -32.47 2.10 -7.35
C GLN A 20 -33.38 1.48 -8.42
N VAL A 21 -33.69 0.18 -8.32
CA VAL A 21 -34.60 -0.54 -9.23
C VAL A 21 -35.97 0.14 -9.30
N GLN A 22 -36.62 0.46 -8.16
CA GLN A 22 -37.95 1.10 -8.20
C GLN A 22 -37.95 2.54 -8.73
N ASN A 23 -36.88 3.30 -8.48
CA ASN A 23 -36.73 4.63 -9.07
C ASN A 23 -36.47 4.56 -10.58
N GLN A 24 -35.89 3.45 -11.07
CA GLN A 24 -35.57 3.24 -12.49
C GLN A 24 -36.62 2.43 -13.27
N GLU A 25 -37.51 1.67 -12.64
CA GLU A 25 -38.70 1.08 -13.28
C GLU A 25 -39.56 2.19 -13.93
N ARG A 26 -39.55 3.41 -13.36
CA ARG A 26 -40.10 4.61 -14.01
C ARG A 26 -39.38 4.98 -15.31
N MET A 27 -38.10 4.67 -15.48
CA MET A 27 -37.36 4.91 -16.73
C MET A 27 -37.71 3.94 -17.86
N LYS A 28 -38.28 2.74 -17.60
CA LYS A 28 -38.83 1.88 -18.67
C LYS A 28 -39.95 2.57 -19.48
N THR A 29 -40.54 3.64 -18.93
CA THR A 29 -41.57 4.44 -19.61
C THR A 29 -41.03 5.61 -20.44
N LEU A 30 -39.70 5.82 -20.44
CA LEU A 30 -39.05 6.85 -21.26
C LEU A 30 -38.66 6.27 -22.63
N PRO A 31 -39.03 6.92 -23.75
CA PRO A 31 -38.82 6.38 -25.11
C PRO A 31 -37.35 6.27 -25.55
N GLU A 32 -36.39 6.77 -24.76
CA GLU A 32 -34.96 6.80 -25.09
C GLU A 32 -34.14 5.66 -24.47
N VAL A 33 -34.70 4.84 -23.57
CA VAL A 33 -34.00 3.73 -22.89
C VAL A 33 -34.60 2.39 -23.32
N THR A 34 -33.79 1.51 -23.93
CA THR A 34 -34.23 0.15 -24.30
C THR A 34 -34.35 -0.74 -23.05
N SER A 35 -35.26 -1.73 -23.07
CA SER A 35 -35.41 -2.69 -21.97
C SER A 35 -34.10 -3.42 -21.65
N ALA A 36 -33.34 -3.78 -22.68
CA ALA A 36 -32.02 -4.41 -22.54
C ALA A 36 -31.00 -3.54 -21.79
N TYR A 37 -30.97 -2.23 -22.03
CA TYR A 37 -30.10 -1.33 -21.28
C TYR A 37 -30.49 -1.26 -19.81
N PHE A 38 -31.79 -1.24 -19.51
CA PHE A 38 -32.25 -1.27 -18.12
C PHE A 38 -31.86 -2.57 -17.41
N GLU A 39 -32.10 -3.72 -18.05
CA GLU A 39 -31.74 -5.05 -17.52
C GLU A 39 -30.23 -5.15 -17.24
N GLU A 40 -29.40 -4.69 -18.17
CA GLU A 40 -27.95 -4.60 -18.00
C GLU A 40 -27.56 -3.72 -16.80
N GLN A 41 -28.14 -2.53 -16.66
CA GLN A 41 -27.84 -1.64 -15.54
C GLN A 41 -28.21 -2.26 -14.19
N GLN A 42 -29.32 -3.01 -14.12
CA GLN A 42 -29.69 -3.72 -12.89
C GLN A 42 -28.68 -4.82 -12.55
N ALA A 43 -28.33 -5.67 -13.52
CA ALA A 43 -27.32 -6.70 -13.31
C ALA A 43 -25.96 -6.09 -12.90
N ARG A 44 -25.51 -5.01 -13.55
CA ARG A 44 -24.28 -4.28 -13.17
C ARG A 44 -24.32 -3.74 -11.74
N ASN A 45 -25.43 -3.11 -11.34
CA ASN A 45 -25.57 -2.56 -10.00
C ASN A 45 -25.48 -3.66 -8.93
N ILE A 46 -26.08 -4.82 -9.17
CA ILE A 46 -25.97 -5.98 -8.27
C ILE A 46 -24.52 -6.46 -8.19
N ALA A 47 -23.87 -6.70 -9.35
CA ALA A 47 -22.51 -7.22 -9.40
C ALA A 47 -21.52 -6.27 -8.69
N LYS A 48 -21.62 -4.97 -8.96
CA LYS A 48 -20.78 -3.94 -8.37
C LYS A 48 -21.00 -3.79 -6.87
N SER A 49 -22.25 -3.81 -6.41
CA SER A 49 -22.55 -3.64 -4.98
C SER A 49 -22.00 -4.79 -4.14
N LEU A 50 -22.00 -6.02 -4.66
CA LEU A 50 -21.35 -7.17 -4.02
C LEU A 50 -19.83 -6.96 -3.86
N ILE A 51 -19.16 -6.45 -4.90
CA ILE A 51 -17.73 -6.14 -4.86
C ILE A 51 -17.44 -4.99 -3.89
N ASP A 52 -18.16 -3.87 -4.00
CA ASP A 52 -17.95 -2.69 -3.17
C ASP A 52 -18.10 -3.04 -1.69
N ASN A 53 -19.10 -3.86 -1.33
CA ASN A 53 -19.29 -4.34 0.03
C ASN A 53 -18.13 -5.24 0.51
N ALA A 54 -17.66 -6.17 -0.32
CA ALA A 54 -16.51 -7.00 0.03
C ALA A 54 -15.24 -6.14 0.27
N ILE A 55 -15.02 -5.14 -0.56
CA ILE A 55 -13.90 -4.20 -0.40
C ILE A 55 -14.04 -3.39 0.89
N GLU A 56 -15.23 -2.89 1.22
CA GLU A 56 -15.47 -2.17 2.48
C GLU A 56 -15.18 -3.04 3.71
N HIS A 57 -15.59 -4.30 3.70
CA HIS A 57 -15.28 -5.24 4.79
C HIS A 57 -13.80 -5.58 4.89
N MET A 58 -13.13 -5.76 3.74
CA MET A 58 -11.68 -5.94 3.71
C MET A 58 -10.92 -4.73 4.26
N LYS A 59 -11.46 -3.51 4.11
CA LYS A 59 -10.88 -2.29 4.69
C LYS A 59 -11.14 -2.16 6.19
N ALA A 60 -12.24 -2.73 6.70
CA ALA A 60 -12.63 -2.64 8.11
C ALA A 60 -11.90 -3.67 9.01
N ASP A 61 -11.48 -4.80 8.45
CA ASP A 61 -10.65 -5.79 9.15
C ASP A 61 -9.20 -5.65 8.70
N ASN A 62 -8.28 -5.35 9.63
CA ASN A 62 -6.85 -5.22 9.34
C ASN A 62 -6.05 -6.49 9.74
N SER A 63 -6.72 -7.56 10.19
CA SER A 63 -6.09 -8.79 10.70
C SER A 63 -5.78 -9.85 9.64
N TRP A 64 -5.97 -9.52 8.35
CA TRP A 64 -5.68 -10.38 7.21
C TRP A 64 -4.19 -10.73 7.17
N THR A 65 -3.84 -11.81 7.83
CA THR A 65 -2.48 -12.36 7.90
C THR A 65 -2.65 -13.84 7.63
N ASP A 66 -2.56 -14.21 6.35
CA ASP A 66 -2.35 -15.56 5.81
C ASP A 66 -2.75 -15.64 4.34
N SER A 67 -2.08 -16.52 3.59
CA SER A 67 -2.49 -16.92 2.24
C SER A 67 -3.96 -17.36 2.22
N LEU A 68 -4.74 -16.75 1.34
CA LEU A 68 -6.19 -16.88 1.25
C LEU A 68 -6.59 -18.13 0.45
N THR A 69 -6.61 -19.31 1.08
CA THR A 69 -7.38 -20.43 0.53
C THR A 69 -8.86 -20.21 0.88
N LEU A 70 -9.55 -19.35 0.14
CA LEU A 70 -11.00 -19.21 0.22
C LEU A 70 -11.61 -19.93 -0.99
N THR A 71 -12.40 -20.96 -0.70
CA THR A 71 -13.22 -21.66 -1.69
C THR A 71 -14.64 -21.70 -1.16
N GLU A 72 -15.22 -20.52 -0.89
CA GLU A 72 -16.58 -20.42 -0.38
C GLU A 72 -17.43 -19.63 -1.36
N VAL A 73 -18.45 -20.31 -1.89
CA VAL A 73 -19.47 -19.75 -2.78
C VAL A 73 -20.46 -19.01 -1.90
N MET A 74 -20.47 -17.68 -1.93
CA MET A 74 -21.50 -16.90 -1.25
C MET A 74 -22.75 -16.88 -2.12
N ASN A 75 -23.70 -17.76 -1.81
CA ASN A 75 -25.06 -17.70 -2.34
C ASN A 75 -25.84 -16.62 -1.59
N ALA A 76 -26.64 -15.84 -2.31
CA ALA A 76 -27.39 -14.68 -1.82
C ALA A 76 -28.20 -14.89 -0.51
N GLY A 77 -28.56 -16.13 -0.14
CA GLY A 77 -29.34 -16.44 1.07
C GLY A 77 -28.55 -16.60 2.37
N SER A 78 -27.22 -16.64 2.37
CA SER A 78 -26.43 -16.92 3.60
C SER A 78 -26.14 -15.68 4.48
N MET A 79 -26.64 -14.49 4.12
CA MET A 79 -25.97 -13.22 4.41
C MET A 79 -26.72 -12.23 5.32
N VAL A 80 -27.42 -12.71 6.35
CA VAL A 80 -28.08 -11.82 7.33
C VAL A 80 -27.72 -12.23 8.75
N THR A 81 -26.82 -11.49 9.40
CA THR A 81 -26.98 -11.21 10.83
C THR A 81 -26.33 -9.87 11.19
N ARG A 82 -27.07 -9.06 11.94
CA ARG A 82 -26.70 -7.83 12.67
C ARG A 82 -26.59 -6.48 11.91
N SER A 83 -27.70 -5.74 12.08
CA SER A 83 -27.77 -4.38 12.70
C SER A 83 -27.45 -3.15 11.84
N SER A 84 -28.51 -2.40 11.48
CA SER A 84 -28.70 -1.03 12.01
C SER A 84 -30.12 -0.51 11.80
N ASP A 85 -30.65 0.18 12.80
CA ASP A 85 -32.06 0.54 13.01
C ASP A 85 -32.64 1.60 12.05
N ASN A 86 -31.86 2.15 11.11
CA ASN A 86 -32.29 3.28 10.27
C ASN A 86 -32.80 2.88 8.87
N LEU A 87 -32.59 1.64 8.41
CA LEU A 87 -33.16 1.13 7.13
C LEU A 87 -34.62 0.67 7.26
N LYS A 88 -35.14 0.62 8.48
CA LYS A 88 -36.37 -0.07 8.85
C LYS A 88 -37.63 0.60 8.27
N THR A 89 -37.66 1.91 8.13
CA THR A 89 -38.86 2.66 7.69
C THR A 89 -39.15 2.56 6.17
N VAL A 90 -38.16 2.22 5.35
CA VAL A 90 -38.27 2.35 3.88
C VAL A 90 -38.82 1.08 3.19
N VAL A 91 -38.54 -0.10 3.73
CA VAL A 91 -38.84 -1.39 3.08
C VAL A 91 -40.34 -1.75 3.07
N LYS A 92 -41.12 -1.31 4.07
CA LYS A 92 -42.54 -1.67 4.20
C LYS A 92 -43.45 -0.94 3.19
N GLY A 93 -43.11 0.29 2.81
CA GLY A 93 -43.85 1.06 1.79
C GLY A 93 -43.62 0.58 0.34
N LEU A 94 -42.56 -0.22 0.11
CA LEU A 94 -42.13 -0.65 -1.22
C LEU A 94 -42.69 -2.01 -1.64
N LEU A 95 -43.20 -2.82 -0.70
CA LEU A 95 -43.69 -4.19 -0.93
C LEU A 95 -45.22 -4.34 -0.73
N GLY A 96 -45.87 -3.41 -0.04
CA GLY A 96 -47.32 -3.41 0.15
C GLY A 96 -47.96 -2.30 -0.69
N GLY A 97 -48.57 -2.66 -1.83
CA GLY A 97 -49.42 -1.73 -2.56
C GLY A 97 -50.47 -1.12 -1.61
N VAL A 98 -50.55 0.21 -1.62
CA VAL A 98 -51.35 1.10 -0.75
C VAL A 98 -50.65 1.49 0.56
N LEU A 99 -50.23 2.76 0.62
CA LEU A 99 -49.84 3.45 1.84
C LEU A 99 -51.06 3.54 2.77
N GLN A 100 -51.14 2.62 3.73
CA GLN A 100 -51.94 2.83 4.94
C GLN A 100 -50.97 3.15 6.08
N GLU A 101 -51.20 4.30 6.72
CA GLU A 101 -50.51 4.72 7.94
C GLU A 101 -50.77 3.69 9.04
N VAL A 102 -49.87 2.72 9.18
CA VAL A 102 -49.82 1.84 10.34
C VAL A 102 -48.37 1.83 10.81
N GLU A 103 -48.21 2.16 12.09
CA GLU A 103 -46.98 2.10 12.87
C GLU A 103 -46.60 0.63 13.06
N ASP A 104 -46.05 0.06 11.99
CA ASP A 104 -46.07 -1.38 11.79
C ASP A 104 -44.64 -1.89 11.92
N VAL A 105 -44.33 -2.47 13.10
CA VAL A 105 -43.06 -3.08 13.49
C VAL A 105 -42.43 -3.81 12.30
N VAL A 106 -41.19 -3.46 12.00
CA VAL A 106 -40.42 -3.99 10.87
C VAL A 106 -39.95 -5.37 11.25
N GLU A 107 -40.73 -6.39 10.86
CA GLU A 107 -40.26 -7.78 10.89
C GLU A 107 -39.20 -7.96 9.80
N GLU A 108 -38.02 -8.37 10.23
CA GLU A 108 -36.91 -8.84 9.42
C GLU A 108 -37.41 -10.05 8.60
N LEU A 109 -37.38 -9.97 7.27
CA LEU A 109 -37.66 -11.15 6.44
C LEU A 109 -36.50 -12.13 6.62
N GLU A 110 -36.82 -13.39 6.88
CA GLU A 110 -35.81 -14.43 7.00
C GLU A 110 -35.03 -14.55 5.67
N PRO A 111 -33.72 -14.86 5.70
CA PRO A 111 -32.85 -14.81 4.51
C PRO A 111 -33.35 -15.65 3.32
N GLU A 112 -34.01 -16.77 3.62
CA GLU A 112 -34.60 -17.67 2.63
C GLU A 112 -35.81 -17.03 1.92
N GLU A 113 -36.61 -16.22 2.62
CA GLU A 113 -37.75 -15.50 2.05
C GLU A 113 -37.30 -14.33 1.17
N LEU A 114 -36.22 -13.65 1.56
CA LEU A 114 -35.60 -12.61 0.74
C LEU A 114 -34.99 -13.22 -0.54
N GLN A 115 -34.25 -14.32 -0.42
CA GLN A 115 -33.69 -15.06 -1.56
C GLN A 115 -34.79 -15.54 -2.52
N ALA A 116 -35.89 -16.07 -1.98
CA ALA A 116 -37.05 -16.50 -2.77
C ALA A 116 -37.69 -15.31 -3.52
N LYS A 117 -37.83 -14.14 -2.88
CA LYS A 117 -38.35 -12.92 -3.52
C LYS A 117 -37.42 -12.37 -4.59
N LEU A 118 -36.11 -12.54 -4.46
CA LEU A 118 -35.14 -12.10 -5.47
C LEU A 118 -35.17 -13.00 -6.70
N LEU A 119 -35.16 -14.31 -6.48
CA LEU A 119 -35.34 -15.29 -7.56
C LEU A 119 -36.69 -15.10 -8.27
N GLN A 120 -37.75 -14.77 -7.52
CA GLN A 120 -39.07 -14.46 -8.08
C GLN A 120 -39.08 -13.20 -8.96
N ASN A 121 -38.16 -12.27 -8.75
CA ASN A 121 -37.99 -11.05 -9.55
C ASN A 121 -36.84 -11.17 -10.57
N GLY A 122 -36.42 -12.39 -10.93
CA GLY A 122 -35.41 -12.63 -11.96
C GLY A 122 -33.98 -12.23 -11.56
N MET A 123 -33.73 -11.98 -10.26
CA MET A 123 -32.46 -11.49 -9.74
C MET A 123 -31.65 -12.59 -9.06
N SER A 124 -30.39 -12.74 -9.46
CA SER A 124 -29.43 -13.57 -8.75
C SER A 124 -28.04 -12.93 -8.74
N GLY A 125 -27.22 -13.31 -7.77
CA GLY A 125 -25.86 -12.79 -7.61
C GLY A 125 -25.00 -13.75 -6.79
N THR A 126 -23.75 -13.93 -7.21
CA THR A 126 -22.74 -14.71 -6.48
C THR A 126 -21.43 -13.93 -6.46
N LEU A 127 -20.71 -14.00 -5.34
CA LEU A 127 -19.37 -13.43 -5.21
C LEU A 127 -18.39 -14.53 -4.80
N LYS A 128 -17.24 -14.59 -5.48
CA LYS A 128 -16.14 -15.52 -5.23
C LYS A 128 -14.83 -14.78 -5.13
N SER A 129 -13.94 -15.28 -4.27
CA SER A 129 -12.58 -14.80 -4.13
C SER A 129 -11.57 -15.87 -4.56
N TYR A 130 -10.45 -15.45 -5.14
CA TYR A 130 -9.38 -16.34 -5.60
C TYR A 130 -8.01 -15.77 -5.29
N THR A 131 -7.09 -16.64 -4.91
CA THR A 131 -5.67 -16.30 -4.74
C THR A 131 -4.77 -17.34 -5.39
N SER A 132 -3.45 -17.12 -5.30
CA SER A 132 -2.43 -18.04 -5.80
C SER A 132 -2.52 -19.46 -5.24
N SER A 133 -3.17 -19.67 -4.09
CA SER A 133 -3.36 -20.99 -3.47
C SER A 133 -4.74 -21.59 -3.70
N SER A 134 -5.63 -20.92 -4.44
CA SER A 134 -6.94 -21.46 -4.79
C SER A 134 -6.79 -22.71 -5.66
N SER A 135 -7.50 -23.79 -5.30
CA SER A 135 -7.47 -25.07 -6.03
C SER A 135 -8.00 -24.97 -7.47
N TYR A 136 -8.79 -23.94 -7.74
CA TYR A 136 -9.28 -23.57 -9.05
C TYR A 136 -9.34 -22.05 -9.16
N ILE A 137 -8.76 -21.51 -10.23
CA ILE A 137 -8.84 -20.10 -10.61
C ILE A 137 -9.44 -20.07 -12.03
N PRO A 138 -10.48 -19.24 -12.30
CA PRO A 138 -11.11 -19.18 -13.62
C PRO A 138 -10.07 -18.84 -14.71
N PRO A 139 -9.95 -19.61 -15.79
CA PRO A 139 -8.83 -19.49 -16.74
C PRO A 139 -8.83 -18.20 -17.57
N ASN A 140 -9.97 -17.50 -17.67
CA ASN A 140 -10.14 -16.28 -18.49
C ASN A 140 -10.06 -14.99 -17.66
N ASN A 141 -9.32 -14.99 -16.55
CA ASN A 141 -9.09 -13.78 -15.77
C ASN A 141 -7.94 -12.94 -16.36
N ASN A 142 -7.89 -11.66 -15.99
CA ASN A 142 -6.86 -10.72 -16.43
C ASN A 142 -5.69 -10.58 -15.42
N VAL A 143 -5.55 -11.52 -14.48
CA VAL A 143 -4.44 -11.52 -13.52
C VAL A 143 -3.16 -11.93 -14.25
N GLY A 144 -2.12 -11.11 -14.14
CA GLY A 144 -0.79 -11.44 -14.63
C GLY A 144 -0.12 -12.53 -13.77
N ALA A 145 1.14 -12.34 -13.40
CA ALA A 145 1.82 -13.25 -12.49
C ALA A 145 1.12 -13.25 -11.11
N TRP A 146 0.74 -14.43 -10.63
CA TRP A 146 0.19 -14.60 -9.29
C TRP A 146 1.28 -14.53 -8.22
N ASP A 147 0.95 -13.91 -7.10
CA ASP A 147 1.73 -13.92 -5.87
C ASP A 147 0.78 -13.98 -4.66
N GLU A 148 1.33 -14.06 -3.46
CA GLU A 148 0.56 -14.12 -2.21
C GLU A 148 -0.13 -12.80 -1.83
N TYR A 149 0.21 -11.70 -2.50
CA TYR A 149 -0.28 -10.36 -2.20
C TYR A 149 -1.46 -9.96 -3.09
N LYS A 150 -1.88 -10.84 -4.00
CA LYS A 150 -3.00 -10.63 -4.92
C LYS A 150 -4.25 -11.37 -4.48
N LEU A 151 -5.38 -10.68 -4.61
CA LEU A 151 -6.71 -11.21 -4.40
C LEU A 151 -7.58 -10.83 -5.59
N LEU A 152 -8.17 -11.82 -6.26
CA LEU A 152 -9.15 -11.62 -7.30
C LEU A 152 -10.55 -11.82 -6.74
N LEU A 153 -11.42 -10.83 -6.92
CA LEU A 153 -12.84 -10.92 -6.63
C LEU A 153 -13.60 -11.03 -7.95
N ILE A 154 -14.50 -12.01 -8.05
CA ILE A 154 -15.41 -12.16 -9.20
C ILE A 154 -16.84 -12.22 -8.69
N SER A 155 -17.63 -11.27 -9.12
CA SER A 155 -19.06 -11.18 -8.87
C SER A 155 -19.81 -11.47 -10.16
N THR A 156 -20.71 -12.46 -10.16
CA THR A 156 -21.58 -12.76 -11.29
C THR A 156 -23.02 -12.57 -10.86
N SER A 157 -23.75 -11.71 -11.57
CA SER A 157 -25.16 -11.41 -11.34
C SER A 157 -25.98 -11.64 -12.59
N THR A 158 -27.25 -11.98 -12.42
CA THR A 158 -28.23 -12.08 -13.50
C THR A 158 -29.43 -11.22 -13.18
N TYR A 159 -29.92 -10.48 -14.19
CA TYR A 159 -31.24 -9.87 -14.18
C TYR A 159 -31.94 -10.29 -15.47
N ASP A 160 -33.03 -11.06 -15.35
CA ASP A 160 -33.71 -11.71 -16.47
C ASP A 160 -32.72 -12.50 -17.37
N ASN A 161 -32.48 -12.05 -18.61
CA ASN A 161 -31.61 -12.72 -19.58
C ASN A 161 -30.23 -12.08 -19.69
N ILE A 162 -29.90 -11.09 -18.86
CA ILE A 162 -28.59 -10.45 -18.87
C ILE A 162 -27.78 -10.94 -17.68
N GLU A 163 -26.63 -11.55 -17.95
CA GLU A 163 -25.61 -11.86 -16.97
C GLU A 163 -24.50 -10.80 -17.02
N VAL A 164 -24.09 -10.32 -15.85
CA VAL A 164 -22.94 -9.44 -15.69
C VAL A 164 -21.93 -10.10 -14.78
N THR A 165 -20.69 -10.20 -15.24
CA THR A 165 -19.55 -10.63 -14.43
C THR A 165 -18.60 -9.45 -14.21
N THR A 166 -18.46 -9.04 -12.96
CA THR A 166 -17.48 -8.04 -12.52
C THR A 166 -16.27 -8.72 -11.91
N GLU A 167 -15.09 -8.43 -12.44
CA GLU A 167 -13.80 -8.92 -12.00
C GLU A 167 -12.96 -7.76 -11.44
N VAL A 168 -12.50 -7.91 -10.20
CA VAL A 168 -11.63 -6.94 -9.53
C VAL A 168 -10.41 -7.63 -8.96
N LEU A 169 -9.24 -7.29 -9.51
CA LEU A 169 -7.97 -7.67 -8.90
C LEU A 169 -7.56 -6.61 -7.89
N MET A 170 -7.24 -7.07 -6.70
CA MET A 170 -6.70 -6.27 -5.63
C MET A 170 -5.29 -6.75 -5.26
N GLN A 171 -4.45 -5.83 -4.76
CA GLN A 171 -3.09 -6.15 -4.33
C GLN A 171 -2.70 -5.41 -3.06
N ARG A 172 -1.88 -6.05 -2.22
CA ARG A 172 -1.13 -5.36 -1.17
C ARG A 172 0.13 -4.72 -1.76
N ASP A 173 0.10 -3.40 -1.80
CA ASP A 173 1.22 -2.63 -2.28
C ASP A 173 2.43 -2.74 -1.35
N SER A 174 3.63 -2.66 -1.90
CA SER A 174 4.83 -2.53 -1.07
C SER A 174 4.97 -1.10 -0.57
N TYR A 175 5.44 -0.95 0.68
CA TYR A 175 5.84 0.35 1.20
C TYR A 175 6.95 1.00 0.38
N SER A 176 7.74 0.21 -0.37
CA SER A 176 8.83 0.75 -1.19
C SER A 176 8.35 1.73 -2.25
N LYS A 177 7.07 1.68 -2.64
CA LYS A 177 6.50 2.59 -3.65
C LYS A 177 6.53 4.06 -3.23
N TYR A 178 6.57 4.37 -1.93
CA TYR A 178 6.53 5.75 -1.46
C TYR A 178 7.89 6.41 -1.63
N SER A 179 7.91 7.63 -2.18
CA SER A 179 9.09 8.48 -2.07
C SER A 179 9.26 8.98 -0.63
N TYR A 180 8.13 9.23 0.05
CA TYR A 180 8.09 9.71 1.41
C TYR A 180 6.81 9.26 2.11
N MET A 181 6.94 8.52 3.21
CA MET A 181 5.82 8.12 4.07
C MET A 181 6.15 8.37 5.54
N THR A 182 5.22 9.01 6.25
CA THR A 182 5.31 9.25 7.70
C THR A 182 4.07 8.86 8.48
N ASP A 183 4.25 8.51 9.75
CA ASP A 183 3.14 8.43 10.70
C ASP A 183 2.77 9.82 11.25
N SER A 184 3.78 10.69 11.44
CA SER A 184 3.54 12.07 11.85
C SER A 184 4.49 13.08 11.18
N GLU A 185 3.95 14.27 10.89
CA GLU A 185 4.68 15.44 10.37
C GLU A 185 5.20 16.34 11.50
N LEU A 186 5.77 15.72 12.53
CA LEU A 186 6.45 16.38 13.63
C LEU A 186 7.95 16.08 13.58
N SER A 187 8.78 17.09 13.84
CA SER A 187 10.20 16.90 14.08
C SER A 187 10.42 16.05 15.35
N SER A 188 11.65 15.58 15.55
CA SER A 188 12.07 14.92 16.79
C SER A 188 11.87 15.78 18.05
N SER A 189 11.79 17.12 17.90
CA SER A 189 11.48 18.07 18.97
C SER A 189 9.99 18.39 19.11
N GLY A 190 9.11 17.69 18.38
CA GLY A 190 7.66 17.91 18.39
C GLY A 190 7.21 19.17 17.63
N SER A 191 8.08 19.78 16.83
CA SER A 191 7.76 20.97 16.06
C SER A 191 7.13 20.63 14.71
N ASN A 192 6.25 21.49 14.21
CA ASN A 192 5.61 21.31 12.92
C ASN A 192 6.63 21.32 11.77
N ILE A 193 6.47 20.36 10.87
CA ILE A 193 7.22 20.30 9.62
C ILE A 193 6.45 21.03 8.53
N TRP A 194 7.14 21.87 7.77
CA TRP A 194 6.56 22.63 6.66
C TRP A 194 7.17 22.21 5.33
N PHE A 195 6.29 21.97 4.35
CA PHE A 195 6.64 21.92 2.93
C PHE A 195 6.58 23.35 2.37
N MET A 196 7.65 23.78 1.73
CA MET A 196 7.93 25.16 1.37
C MET A 196 7.91 25.35 -0.16
N GLY A 197 7.85 26.60 -0.63
CA GLY A 197 7.68 26.90 -2.06
C GLY A 197 8.73 26.35 -3.02
N ASN A 198 9.91 25.94 -2.54
CA ASN A 198 10.96 25.35 -3.37
C ASN A 198 10.94 23.81 -3.37
N ASP A 199 10.05 23.19 -2.59
CA ASP A 199 9.96 21.74 -2.54
C ASP A 199 9.28 21.21 -3.82
N ASN A 200 10.01 20.37 -4.53
CA ASN A 200 9.53 19.63 -5.70
C ASN A 200 9.59 18.14 -5.37
N ILE A 201 8.44 17.55 -5.02
CA ILE A 201 8.36 16.17 -4.55
C ILE A 201 7.82 15.29 -5.68
N TYR A 202 8.59 14.27 -6.04
CA TYR A 202 8.23 13.27 -7.02
C TYR A 202 7.85 11.96 -6.33
N GLY A 203 7.03 11.15 -7.01
CA GLY A 203 6.55 9.88 -6.46
C GLY A 203 5.42 10.01 -5.44
N PRO A 204 4.76 8.89 -5.09
CA PRO A 204 3.68 8.87 -4.11
C PRO A 204 4.17 9.27 -2.71
N ILE A 205 3.40 10.11 -2.02
CA ILE A 205 3.66 10.46 -0.62
C ILE A 205 2.43 10.26 0.26
N HIS A 206 2.69 9.92 1.52
CA HIS A 206 1.65 9.73 2.52
C HIS A 206 2.07 10.24 3.90
N THR A 207 1.13 10.80 4.66
CA THR A 207 1.29 10.93 6.10
C THR A 207 0.00 10.57 6.82
N ASN A 208 0.07 9.82 7.91
CA ASN A 208 -1.06 9.68 8.86
C ASN A 208 -1.27 10.98 9.66
N GLY A 209 -0.27 11.86 9.68
CA GLY A 209 -0.34 13.17 10.30
C GLY A 209 -1.07 14.21 9.45
N THR A 210 -0.70 15.47 9.61
CA THR A 210 -1.27 16.58 8.83
C THR A 210 -0.17 17.30 8.08
N PHE A 211 -0.26 17.32 6.75
CA PHE A 211 0.63 18.14 5.93
C PHE A 211 0.46 19.62 6.27
N ARG A 212 1.59 20.31 6.32
CA ARG A 212 1.66 21.75 6.56
C ARG A 212 2.47 22.40 5.46
N MET A 213 1.90 23.42 4.83
CA MET A 213 2.45 23.98 3.60
C MET A 213 2.58 25.49 3.68
N SER A 214 3.60 26.04 3.01
CA SER A 214 3.87 27.48 2.90
C SER A 214 4.43 27.81 1.52
N GLY A 215 4.00 28.92 0.91
CA GLY A 215 4.38 29.24 -0.46
C GLY A 215 3.76 28.28 -1.48
N THR A 216 4.51 27.89 -2.51
CA THR A 216 4.00 27.11 -3.65
C THR A 216 4.72 25.77 -3.86
N PRO A 217 4.73 24.85 -2.86
CA PRO A 217 5.34 23.53 -3.04
C PRO A 217 4.64 22.78 -4.18
N SER A 218 5.39 21.95 -4.91
CA SER A 218 4.87 21.20 -6.06
C SER A 218 5.03 19.69 -5.86
N PHE A 219 3.93 18.97 -6.02
CA PHE A 219 3.83 17.52 -5.85
C PHE A 219 3.47 16.86 -7.18
N TYR A 220 4.37 16.03 -7.71
CA TYR A 220 4.23 15.36 -9.00
C TYR A 220 3.73 13.91 -8.88
N GLY A 221 3.67 13.37 -7.67
CA GLY A 221 2.96 12.13 -7.36
C GLY A 221 1.77 12.36 -6.45
N LEU A 222 0.98 11.31 -6.26
CA LEU A 222 -0.22 11.35 -5.42
C LEU A 222 0.15 11.69 -3.97
N ILE A 223 -0.47 12.74 -3.42
CA ILE A 223 -0.38 13.09 -2.01
C ILE A 223 -1.60 12.57 -1.25
N THR A 224 -1.37 11.87 -0.13
CA THR A 224 -2.48 11.28 0.64
C THR A 224 -2.32 11.48 2.14
N SER A 225 -3.43 11.74 2.84
CA SER A 225 -3.49 11.84 4.30
C SER A 225 -4.94 11.63 4.77
N PRO A 226 -5.19 11.18 6.01
CA PRO A 226 -6.52 11.22 6.63
C PRO A 226 -7.00 12.64 6.94
N ASN A 227 -6.10 13.64 6.86
CA ASN A 227 -6.36 15.00 7.28
C ASN A 227 -6.20 16.00 6.12
N SER A 228 -7.08 17.01 6.07
CA SER A 228 -6.84 18.22 5.30
C SER A 228 -5.53 18.89 5.72
N TRP A 229 -4.76 19.38 4.74
CA TRP A 229 -3.53 20.11 4.98
C TRP A 229 -3.78 21.50 5.59
N ILE A 230 -2.77 22.06 6.26
CA ILE A 230 -2.84 23.37 6.94
C ILE A 230 -1.87 24.35 6.28
N ALA A 231 -2.38 25.53 5.90
CA ALA A 231 -1.56 26.64 5.40
C ALA A 231 -0.81 27.37 6.52
N HIS A 232 0.39 27.87 6.22
CA HIS A 232 1.14 28.71 7.16
C HIS A 232 0.42 30.04 7.38
N SER A 233 0.27 30.44 8.65
CA SER A 233 -0.59 31.56 9.05
C SER A 233 -0.14 32.92 8.53
N THR A 234 1.17 33.13 8.40
CA THR A 234 1.74 34.42 7.95
C THR A 234 2.33 34.39 6.54
N ASN A 235 2.50 33.19 5.96
CA ASN A 235 3.11 33.01 4.64
C ASN A 235 2.25 32.00 3.88
N GLY A 236 1.13 32.49 3.34
CA GLY A 236 0.07 31.68 2.75
C GLY A 236 0.57 30.62 1.78
N ALA A 237 -0.26 29.62 1.52
CA ALA A 237 0.10 28.46 0.71
C ALA A 237 -0.80 28.35 -0.53
N ASN A 238 -0.17 28.09 -1.67
CA ASN A 238 -0.81 27.76 -2.93
C ASN A 238 -0.08 26.54 -3.54
N PRO A 239 -0.25 25.34 -2.94
CA PRO A 239 0.43 24.13 -3.38
C PRO A 239 -0.07 23.65 -4.75
N ASN A 240 0.81 23.06 -5.54
CA ASN A 240 0.46 22.42 -6.82
C ASN A 240 0.42 20.90 -6.66
N PHE A 241 -0.73 20.28 -6.90
CA PHE A 241 -0.93 18.83 -6.81
C PHE A 241 -1.03 18.19 -8.21
N PHE A 242 0.05 18.24 -8.98
CA PHE A 242 0.08 17.68 -10.34
C PHE A 242 -0.17 16.16 -10.38
N GLY A 243 0.24 15.45 -9.32
CA GLY A 243 0.00 14.01 -9.18
C GLY A 243 -1.36 13.64 -8.58
N GLY A 244 -2.21 14.63 -8.27
CA GLY A 244 -3.49 14.47 -7.58
C GLY A 244 -3.35 14.41 -6.05
N GLU A 245 -4.48 14.55 -5.36
CA GLU A 245 -4.56 14.57 -3.90
C GLU A 245 -5.70 13.70 -3.35
N ASN A 246 -5.51 13.14 -2.16
CA ASN A 246 -6.57 12.56 -1.35
C ASN A 246 -6.32 12.82 0.14
N PHE A 247 -6.88 13.92 0.65
CA PHE A 247 -6.81 14.31 2.07
C PHE A 247 -7.93 13.70 2.93
N ASN A 248 -8.57 12.65 2.45
CA ASN A 248 -9.47 11.77 3.21
C ASN A 248 -9.03 10.29 3.04
N ALA A 249 -7.75 10.06 2.75
CA ALA A 249 -7.22 8.72 2.59
C ALA A 249 -7.13 8.03 3.96
N PRO A 250 -7.38 6.71 4.05
CA PRO A 250 -7.23 6.01 5.32
C PRO A 250 -5.78 6.05 5.80
N ASP A 251 -5.62 5.98 7.12
CA ASP A 251 -4.34 5.74 7.78
C ASP A 251 -3.68 4.49 7.21
N LYS A 252 -2.37 4.56 7.04
CA LYS A 252 -1.54 3.41 6.69
C LYS A 252 -0.76 3.01 7.93
N SER A 253 -1.13 1.87 8.49
CA SER A 253 -0.42 1.30 9.63
C SER A 253 1.04 1.04 9.27
N SER A 254 1.92 0.97 10.27
CA SER A 254 3.24 0.35 10.10
C SER A 254 3.08 -1.10 9.63
N PRO A 255 4.12 -1.71 9.01
CA PRO A 255 4.11 -3.12 8.69
C PRO A 255 3.74 -3.98 9.90
N SER A 256 2.93 -5.00 9.67
CA SER A 256 2.59 -5.95 10.73
C SER A 256 3.81 -6.79 11.12
N SER A 257 3.84 -7.34 12.34
CA SER A 257 4.87 -8.28 12.76
C SER A 257 4.98 -9.49 11.83
N TYR A 258 3.89 -9.87 11.14
CA TYR A 258 3.93 -10.90 10.12
C TYR A 258 4.85 -10.50 8.95
N GLU A 259 4.67 -9.29 8.40
CA GLU A 259 5.51 -8.81 7.28
C GLU A 259 6.98 -8.63 7.69
N ILE A 260 7.24 -8.23 8.93
CA ILE A 260 8.61 -8.13 9.45
C ILE A 260 9.24 -9.52 9.63
N ASN A 261 8.53 -10.46 10.25
CA ASN A 261 9.01 -11.84 10.44
C ASN A 261 9.30 -12.56 9.10
N LYS A 262 8.68 -12.13 7.99
CA LYS A 262 9.00 -12.66 6.65
C LYS A 262 10.42 -12.35 6.21
N LEU A 263 11.02 -11.23 6.63
CA LEU A 263 12.42 -10.93 6.32
C LEU A 263 13.34 -11.94 7.00
N THR A 264 13.14 -12.21 8.29
CA THR A 264 13.89 -13.24 9.03
C THR A 264 13.67 -14.64 8.45
N ALA A 265 12.42 -14.98 8.09
CA ALA A 265 12.10 -16.26 7.48
C ALA A 265 12.72 -16.42 6.08
N ALA A 266 12.69 -15.37 5.26
CA ALA A 266 13.31 -15.37 3.94
C ALA A 266 14.83 -15.48 4.05
N ALA A 267 15.47 -14.76 4.97
CA ALA A 267 16.89 -14.89 5.24
C ALA A 267 17.28 -16.34 5.60
N ALA A 268 16.49 -17.01 6.45
CA ALA A 268 16.72 -18.43 6.77
C ALA A 268 16.43 -19.37 5.59
N ALA A 269 15.53 -18.99 4.68
CA ALA A 269 15.11 -19.76 3.52
C ALA A 269 15.87 -19.36 2.23
N GLY A 270 17.21 -19.30 2.33
CA GLY A 270 18.09 -19.06 1.17
C GLY A 270 18.66 -17.65 1.06
N GLY A 271 18.55 -16.84 2.13
CA GLY A 271 19.30 -15.60 2.29
C GLY A 271 20.49 -15.79 3.24
N LEU A 272 20.86 -14.73 3.96
CA LEU A 272 21.92 -14.75 4.97
C LEU A 272 21.38 -14.33 6.34
N THR A 273 21.71 -15.08 7.38
CA THR A 273 21.29 -14.81 8.76
C THR A 273 22.49 -14.61 9.67
N PHE A 274 22.44 -13.58 10.51
CA PHE A 274 23.43 -13.30 11.55
C PHE A 274 22.73 -13.02 12.89
N THR A 275 23.49 -13.04 13.98
CA THR A 275 22.95 -12.82 15.35
C THR A 275 23.62 -11.66 16.09
N ASN A 276 24.66 -11.09 15.50
CA ASN A 276 25.39 -9.97 16.09
C ASN A 276 25.46 -8.81 15.10
N GLN A 277 26.14 -7.73 15.52
CA GLN A 277 26.44 -6.63 14.62
C GLN A 277 27.25 -7.13 13.42
N ILE A 278 26.89 -6.69 12.23
CA ILE A 278 27.61 -6.96 10.99
C ILE A 278 28.02 -5.67 10.32
N ASP A 279 29.17 -5.71 9.66
CA ASP A 279 29.64 -4.69 8.72
C ASP A 279 29.54 -5.27 7.32
N VAL A 280 28.87 -4.54 6.42
CA VAL A 280 28.48 -4.97 5.08
C VAL A 280 29.01 -3.96 4.07
N VAL A 281 30.00 -4.38 3.29
CA VAL A 281 30.51 -3.59 2.17
C VAL A 281 30.03 -4.22 0.87
N PHE A 282 29.17 -3.51 0.14
CA PHE A 282 28.76 -3.92 -1.20
C PHE A 282 29.84 -3.59 -2.22
N ARG A 283 30.05 -4.51 -3.17
CA ARG A 283 30.93 -4.25 -4.32
C ARG A 283 30.51 -5.03 -5.53
N GLU A 284 30.99 -4.59 -6.69
CA GLU A 284 30.90 -5.33 -7.94
C GLU A 284 32.27 -5.91 -8.31
N SER A 285 32.28 -7.10 -8.90
CA SER A 285 33.46 -7.66 -9.55
C SER A 285 33.08 -8.62 -10.67
N GLY A 286 33.54 -8.34 -11.90
CA GLY A 286 33.38 -9.27 -13.03
C GLY A 286 31.93 -9.44 -13.52
N GLY A 287 31.08 -8.45 -13.32
CA GLY A 287 29.64 -8.43 -13.60
C GLY A 287 28.78 -8.93 -12.44
N VAL A 288 29.38 -9.34 -11.32
CA VAL A 288 28.71 -9.97 -10.19
C VAL A 288 28.73 -9.05 -8.97
N GLY A 289 27.59 -8.93 -8.29
CA GLY A 289 27.49 -8.21 -7.02
C GLY A 289 27.84 -9.08 -5.83
N TYR A 290 28.60 -8.52 -4.90
CA TYR A 290 29.01 -9.16 -3.67
C TYR A 290 28.65 -8.31 -2.45
N ALA A 291 28.32 -8.99 -1.36
CA ALA A 291 28.36 -8.43 -0.02
C ALA A 291 29.56 -9.01 0.73
N ASP A 292 30.54 -8.17 1.05
CA ASP A 292 31.65 -8.51 1.93
C ASP A 292 31.22 -8.24 3.37
N ILE A 293 31.07 -9.30 4.16
CA ILE A 293 30.49 -9.22 5.50
C ILE A 293 31.48 -9.71 6.55
N ARG A 294 31.61 -8.97 7.65
CA ARG A 294 32.24 -9.45 8.89
C ARG A 294 31.27 -9.28 10.06
N GLU A 295 31.23 -10.27 10.94
CA GLU A 295 30.38 -10.27 12.13
C GLU A 295 31.20 -9.97 13.39
N TYR A 296 30.65 -9.15 14.29
CA TYR A 296 31.27 -8.80 15.55
C TYR A 296 30.91 -9.81 16.65
N ASN A 297 31.90 -10.49 17.22
CA ASN A 297 31.74 -11.38 18.36
C ASN A 297 32.84 -11.11 19.40
N GLY A 298 32.71 -10.00 20.13
CA GLY A 298 33.74 -9.46 21.03
C GLY A 298 34.97 -8.87 20.32
N SER A 299 35.13 -9.16 19.04
CA SER A 299 36.06 -8.57 18.07
C SER A 299 35.50 -8.81 16.67
N TRP A 300 35.95 -8.03 15.69
CA TRP A 300 35.56 -8.23 14.30
C TRP A 300 36.14 -9.53 13.74
N GLY A 301 35.27 -10.37 13.19
CA GLY A 301 35.67 -11.58 12.46
C GLY A 301 36.36 -11.29 11.13
N ALA A 302 36.75 -12.36 10.44
CA ALA A 302 37.25 -12.27 9.07
C ALA A 302 36.12 -11.88 8.11
N VAL A 303 36.47 -11.13 7.07
CA VAL A 303 35.54 -10.80 5.98
C VAL A 303 35.22 -12.05 5.18
N THR A 304 33.94 -12.29 4.95
CA THR A 304 33.42 -13.33 4.06
C THR A 304 32.67 -12.67 2.91
N SER A 305 33.01 -13.03 1.67
CA SER A 305 32.37 -12.50 0.47
C SER A 305 31.21 -13.40 0.04
N TYR A 306 30.02 -12.83 -0.08
CA TYR A 306 28.82 -13.52 -0.54
C TYR A 306 28.40 -13.02 -1.92
N ASP A 307 28.26 -13.93 -2.87
CA ASP A 307 27.72 -13.63 -4.20
C ASP A 307 26.21 -13.40 -4.12
N LEU A 308 25.77 -12.18 -4.39
CA LEU A 308 24.36 -11.78 -4.30
C LEU A 308 23.47 -12.55 -5.28
N SER A 309 24.01 -13.08 -6.38
CA SER A 309 23.25 -13.89 -7.34
C SER A 309 22.93 -15.30 -6.82
N THR A 310 23.60 -15.73 -5.74
CA THR A 310 23.44 -17.09 -5.16
C THR A 310 22.48 -17.14 -3.97
N ILE A 311 22.03 -15.97 -3.49
CA ILE A 311 21.08 -15.85 -2.39
C ILE A 311 19.75 -15.28 -2.88
N ASN A 312 18.70 -15.41 -2.08
CA ASN A 312 17.37 -14.88 -2.40
C ASN A 312 17.24 -13.34 -2.22
N GLY A 313 18.36 -12.65 -2.00
CA GLY A 313 18.43 -11.21 -1.85
C GLY A 313 18.05 -10.69 -0.46
N VAL A 314 17.94 -11.52 0.59
CA VAL A 314 17.70 -11.04 1.96
C VAL A 314 18.90 -11.31 2.86
N ILE A 315 19.37 -10.28 3.55
CA ILE A 315 20.41 -10.36 4.58
C ILE A 315 19.80 -9.83 5.87
N SER A 316 19.71 -10.68 6.89
CA SER A 316 19.04 -10.36 8.16
C SER A 316 19.97 -10.58 9.34
N THR A 317 19.93 -9.67 10.31
CA THR A 317 20.58 -9.85 11.61
C THR A 317 19.69 -9.41 12.76
N THR A 318 19.87 -10.02 13.94
CA THR A 318 19.30 -9.52 15.19
C THR A 318 20.11 -8.35 15.78
N GLY A 319 21.33 -8.13 15.29
CA GLY A 319 22.23 -7.04 15.71
C GLY A 319 22.14 -5.80 14.82
N ARG A 320 23.08 -4.84 14.98
CA ARG A 320 23.20 -3.67 14.09
C ARG A 320 23.79 -4.04 12.73
N ILE A 321 23.43 -3.32 11.67
CA ILE A 321 24.13 -3.37 10.38
C ILE A 321 24.85 -2.06 10.15
N ASP A 322 26.13 -2.15 9.80
CA ASP A 322 26.92 -1.07 9.21
C ASP A 322 27.03 -1.31 7.72
N VAL A 323 26.77 -0.29 6.89
CA VAL A 323 26.70 -0.50 5.44
C VAL A 323 27.26 0.66 4.62
N GLU A 324 28.00 0.30 3.58
CA GLU A 324 28.46 1.17 2.49
C GLU A 324 28.69 0.35 1.20
N GLY A 325 29.02 1.04 0.10
CA GLY A 325 29.56 0.44 -1.11
C GLY A 325 28.65 0.49 -2.35
N VAL A 326 28.95 -0.38 -3.31
CA VAL A 326 28.31 -0.38 -4.63
C VAL A 326 27.45 -1.63 -4.81
N VAL A 327 26.13 -1.45 -4.91
CA VAL A 327 25.14 -2.52 -5.05
C VAL A 327 24.98 -2.91 -6.52
N LYS A 328 25.24 -4.19 -6.82
CA LYS A 328 24.91 -4.84 -8.09
C LYS A 328 23.95 -6.01 -7.83
N GLY A 329 22.80 -6.02 -8.51
CA GLY A 329 21.70 -6.94 -8.23
C GLY A 329 20.68 -6.38 -7.24
N GLN A 330 19.84 -7.26 -6.69
CA GLN A 330 18.73 -6.88 -5.82
C GLN A 330 18.93 -7.45 -4.42
N VAL A 331 18.89 -6.60 -3.40
CA VAL A 331 19.11 -7.02 -2.01
C VAL A 331 18.29 -6.18 -1.04
N THR A 332 17.87 -6.78 0.08
CA THR A 332 17.26 -6.11 1.22
C THR A 332 18.06 -6.43 2.49
N LEU A 333 18.48 -5.39 3.19
CA LEU A 333 19.07 -5.47 4.52
C LEU A 333 17.96 -5.38 5.57
N HIS A 334 17.93 -6.33 6.48
CA HIS A 334 17.02 -6.37 7.62
C HIS A 334 17.79 -6.42 8.94
N SER A 335 17.44 -5.53 9.86
CA SER A 335 18.03 -5.46 11.20
C SER A 335 16.93 -5.35 12.23
N GLU A 336 16.95 -6.23 13.24
CA GLU A 336 16.11 -6.07 14.44
C GLU A 336 16.61 -4.89 15.33
N SER A 337 17.74 -4.29 14.97
CA SER A 337 18.36 -3.15 15.64
C SER A 337 18.61 -2.01 14.65
N LEU A 338 19.55 -1.11 14.97
CA LEU A 338 19.94 0.01 14.12
C LEU A 338 20.52 -0.48 12.78
N ILE A 339 20.25 0.25 11.69
CA ILE A 339 21.10 0.23 10.50
C ILE A 339 21.82 1.57 10.43
N GLU A 340 23.14 1.52 10.35
CA GLU A 340 23.99 2.68 10.18
C GLU A 340 24.63 2.70 8.79
N ILE A 341 24.55 3.86 8.13
CA ILE A 341 25.15 4.13 6.83
C ILE A 341 26.48 4.82 7.09
N ASP A 342 27.56 4.10 6.80
CA ASP A 342 28.94 4.52 7.09
C ASP A 342 29.62 5.22 5.90
N GLY A 343 29.00 5.19 4.72
CA GLY A 343 29.55 5.76 3.50
C GLY A 343 28.53 5.79 2.36
N ASP A 344 29.01 6.09 1.16
CA ASP A 344 28.16 6.09 -0.04
C ASP A 344 27.58 4.69 -0.27
N ILE A 345 26.30 4.64 -0.64
CA ILE A 345 25.62 3.44 -1.11
C ILE A 345 25.05 3.75 -2.47
N THR A 346 25.66 3.23 -3.53
CA THR A 346 25.25 3.52 -4.91
C THR A 346 24.87 2.26 -5.66
N TYR A 347 24.05 2.42 -6.70
CA TYR A 347 23.79 1.34 -7.66
C TYR A 347 24.93 1.29 -8.67
N PHE A 348 25.47 0.10 -8.94
CA PHE A 348 26.50 -0.09 -9.95
C PHE A 348 26.04 0.40 -11.33
N THR A 349 24.80 0.04 -11.69
CA THR A 349 24.11 0.55 -12.87
C THR A 349 23.20 1.67 -12.40
N ASP A 350 23.62 2.93 -12.53
CA ASP A 350 22.83 4.09 -12.09
C ASP A 350 21.57 4.24 -12.96
N PRO A 351 20.35 4.10 -12.39
CA PRO A 351 19.10 4.21 -13.14
C PRO A 351 18.81 5.63 -13.66
N LEU A 352 19.49 6.67 -13.16
CA LEU A 352 19.39 8.03 -13.70
C LEU A 352 20.15 8.18 -15.03
N VAL A 353 21.11 7.28 -15.29
CA VAL A 353 21.93 7.27 -16.51
C VAL A 353 21.51 6.14 -17.45
N ASP A 354 21.19 4.96 -16.91
CA ASP A 354 20.81 3.76 -17.66
C ASP A 354 19.48 3.19 -17.16
N SER A 355 18.44 3.36 -17.98
CA SER A 355 17.08 2.89 -17.67
C SER A 355 16.93 1.36 -17.64
N THR A 356 17.95 0.60 -18.06
CA THR A 356 17.96 -0.87 -17.97
C THR A 356 18.44 -1.38 -16.62
N SER A 357 18.86 -0.49 -15.70
CA SER A 357 19.30 -0.86 -14.36
C SER A 357 18.28 -1.74 -13.64
N THR A 358 18.74 -2.88 -13.17
CA THR A 358 18.00 -3.81 -12.29
C THR A 358 18.50 -3.75 -10.86
N ASP A 359 19.48 -2.90 -10.56
CA ASP A 359 20.11 -2.84 -9.25
C ASP A 359 19.15 -2.14 -8.27
N MET A 360 18.92 -2.75 -7.10
CA MET A 360 17.90 -2.32 -6.14
C MET A 360 18.30 -2.67 -4.70
N LEU A 361 18.16 -1.71 -3.79
CA LEU A 361 18.41 -1.89 -2.37
C LEU A 361 17.18 -1.53 -1.53
N GLY A 362 16.78 -2.46 -0.66
CA GLY A 362 15.88 -2.21 0.46
C GLY A 362 16.67 -2.13 1.77
N ILE A 363 16.33 -1.17 2.63
CA ILE A 363 16.85 -1.09 4.01
C ILE A 363 15.64 -1.13 4.94
N VAL A 364 15.56 -2.12 5.80
CA VAL A 364 14.48 -2.29 6.79
C VAL A 364 15.11 -2.43 8.18
N SER A 365 14.92 -1.40 9.01
CA SER A 365 15.36 -1.37 10.40
C SER A 365 14.14 -1.40 11.31
N GLU A 366 14.08 -2.37 12.22
CA GLU A 366 13.10 -2.36 13.31
C GLU A 366 13.36 -1.22 14.30
N ALA A 367 14.59 -0.69 14.32
CA ALA A 367 14.97 0.51 15.04
C ALA A 367 14.93 1.76 14.12
N ASP A 368 15.96 2.60 14.23
CA ASP A 368 16.16 3.76 13.36
C ASP A 368 17.14 3.42 12.23
N VAL A 369 17.21 4.29 11.23
CA VAL A 369 18.32 4.31 10.26
C VAL A 369 19.13 5.57 10.49
N ARG A 370 20.43 5.42 10.73
CA ARG A 370 21.32 6.52 11.07
C ARG A 370 22.40 6.66 10.01
N VAL A 371 22.71 7.89 9.61
CA VAL A 371 23.92 8.19 8.83
C VAL A 371 25.02 8.58 9.81
N ASP A 372 26.17 7.90 9.74
CA ASP A 372 27.32 8.19 10.61
C ASP A 372 27.77 9.65 10.45
N ALA A 373 28.31 10.23 11.53
CA ALA A 373 28.77 11.61 11.52
C ALA A 373 29.85 11.88 10.45
N ASN A 374 30.65 10.87 10.13
CA ASN A 374 31.79 10.91 9.22
C ASN A 374 31.53 10.20 7.89
N ALA A 375 30.30 9.78 7.58
CA ALA A 375 30.01 9.02 6.37
C ALA A 375 30.51 9.70 5.06
N HIS A 376 30.39 11.03 4.96
CA HIS A 376 30.95 11.80 3.84
C HIS A 376 32.46 11.58 3.62
N SER A 377 33.22 11.36 4.70
CA SER A 377 34.67 11.20 4.60
C SER A 377 35.12 9.86 4.02
N ALA A 378 34.23 8.87 3.92
CA ALA A 378 34.53 7.54 3.40
C ALA A 378 34.91 7.57 1.90
N SER A 379 34.20 8.38 1.09
CA SER A 379 34.46 8.51 -0.36
C SER A 379 35.36 9.69 -0.73
N GLY A 380 35.79 10.49 0.24
CA GLY A 380 36.62 11.69 0.02
C GLY A 380 35.85 12.89 -0.55
N SER A 381 34.53 12.81 -0.66
CA SER A 381 33.62 13.92 -0.97
C SER A 381 33.11 14.58 0.32
N GLN A 382 32.45 15.74 0.20
CA GLN A 382 31.59 16.25 1.29
C GLN A 382 30.14 15.81 1.13
N ASP A 383 29.76 15.42 -0.09
CA ASP A 383 28.45 14.89 -0.43
C ASP A 383 28.37 13.41 -0.03
N LEU A 384 27.14 12.92 0.18
CA LEU A 384 26.86 11.51 0.47
C LEU A 384 25.74 11.04 -0.46
N ASP A 385 25.99 9.99 -1.22
CA ASP A 385 25.07 9.38 -2.16
C ASP A 385 24.48 8.09 -1.59
N ILE A 386 23.14 8.04 -1.48
CA ILE A 386 22.40 6.88 -0.96
C ILE A 386 21.33 6.47 -1.98
N HIS A 387 21.45 5.25 -2.50
CA HIS A 387 20.49 4.64 -3.42
C HIS A 387 19.77 3.50 -2.69
N ALA A 388 18.57 3.77 -2.16
CA ALA A 388 17.78 2.77 -1.42
C ALA A 388 16.31 3.18 -1.21
N SER A 389 15.43 2.19 -1.07
CA SER A 389 14.18 2.36 -0.35
C SER A 389 14.40 2.04 1.12
N ILE A 390 14.20 3.02 2.00
CA ILE A 390 14.60 2.97 3.41
C ILE A 390 13.35 2.97 4.29
N MET A 391 13.28 2.02 5.22
CA MET A 391 12.23 1.88 6.23
C MET A 391 12.83 1.87 7.63
N ALA A 392 12.49 2.87 8.43
CA ALA A 392 12.89 3.02 9.84
C ALA A 392 11.66 2.92 10.75
N LEU A 393 11.47 1.77 11.41
CA LEU A 393 10.21 1.42 12.08
C LEU A 393 10.07 1.99 13.48
N ASN A 394 11.17 2.31 14.18
CA ASN A 394 11.09 2.91 15.51
C ASN A 394 10.71 4.38 15.43
N THR A 395 11.59 5.23 14.88
CA THR A 395 11.35 6.67 14.81
C THR A 395 11.68 7.25 13.44
N SER A 396 12.95 7.25 13.02
CA SER A 396 13.40 8.13 11.94
C SER A 396 14.59 7.60 11.14
N PHE A 397 14.72 8.12 9.93
CA PHE A 397 16.02 8.27 9.28
C PHE A 397 16.65 9.61 9.67
N TYR A 398 17.85 9.61 10.23
CA TYR A 398 18.52 10.83 10.68
C TYR A 398 20.05 10.79 10.54
N VAL A 399 20.67 11.95 10.65
CA VAL A 399 22.14 12.06 10.62
C VAL A 399 22.68 12.24 12.03
N GLU A 400 23.66 11.44 12.41
CA GLU A 400 24.35 11.61 13.68
C GLU A 400 25.04 12.97 13.74
N ASN A 401 24.90 13.68 14.86
CA ASN A 401 25.49 15.00 15.07
C ASN A 401 25.07 16.03 14.00
N TYR A 402 23.85 15.93 13.45
CA TYR A 402 23.32 16.83 12.41
C TYR A 402 23.39 18.32 12.78
N SER A 403 23.30 18.64 14.07
CA SER A 403 23.30 20.02 14.59
C SER A 403 24.69 20.50 14.99
N SER A 404 25.68 19.61 14.96
CA SER A 404 27.06 19.89 15.35
C SER A 404 27.97 19.98 14.13
N TYR A 405 29.13 20.60 14.33
CA TYR A 405 30.16 20.79 13.30
C TYR A 405 29.74 21.73 12.15
N SER A 406 30.68 21.98 11.23
CA SER A 406 30.43 22.76 10.02
C SER A 406 29.40 22.08 9.12
N PRO A 407 28.78 22.82 8.17
CA PRO A 407 27.99 22.21 7.12
C PRO A 407 28.77 21.06 6.46
N ARG A 408 28.05 19.97 6.26
CA ARG A 408 28.41 18.88 5.36
C ARG A 408 27.84 19.23 3.98
N GLY A 409 28.22 18.49 2.95
CA GLY A 409 27.75 18.74 1.58
C GLY A 409 26.26 18.45 1.42
N THR A 410 25.92 17.75 0.34
CA THR A 410 24.57 17.36 -0.01
C THR A 410 24.35 15.90 0.32
N LEU A 411 23.25 15.61 1.01
CA LEU A 411 22.75 14.26 1.16
C LEU A 411 21.83 13.96 -0.03
N ASN A 412 22.36 13.22 -0.98
CA ASN A 412 21.67 12.76 -2.17
C ASN A 412 21.00 11.42 -1.86
N LEU A 413 19.68 11.37 -1.92
CA LEU A 413 18.91 10.12 -1.78
C LEU A 413 18.20 9.83 -3.08
N LEU A 414 18.48 8.69 -3.71
CA LEU A 414 17.70 8.14 -4.80
C LEU A 414 16.91 6.93 -4.32
N GLY A 415 15.60 7.09 -4.16
CA GLY A 415 14.74 6.00 -3.70
C GLY A 415 13.52 6.49 -2.94
N GLY A 416 13.34 5.98 -1.71
CA GLY A 416 12.15 6.27 -0.90
C GLY A 416 12.42 6.21 0.59
N LEU A 417 11.62 6.93 1.37
CA LEU A 417 11.80 7.05 2.82
C LEU A 417 10.51 6.81 3.58
N ILE A 418 10.47 5.73 4.35
CA ILE A 418 9.35 5.30 5.19
C ILE A 418 9.82 5.36 6.64
N GLN A 419 9.17 6.19 7.45
CA GLN A 419 9.57 6.42 8.83
C GLN A 419 8.37 6.81 9.69
N LYS A 420 8.49 6.77 11.01
CA LYS A 420 7.42 7.26 11.88
C LYS A 420 7.38 8.79 11.90
N ASN A 421 8.53 9.40 12.16
CA ASN A 421 8.74 10.84 12.22
C ASN A 421 9.91 11.21 11.32
N ARG A 422 9.87 12.42 10.74
CA ARG A 422 10.98 12.91 9.94
C ARG A 422 12.21 13.19 10.82
N GLY A 423 13.31 12.50 10.54
CA GLY A 423 14.57 12.77 11.21
C GLY A 423 15.33 13.97 10.64
N PRO A 424 16.11 14.67 11.48
CA PRO A 424 16.92 15.80 11.05
C PRO A 424 18.23 15.32 10.39
N VAL A 425 18.66 16.06 9.36
CA VAL A 425 19.93 15.78 8.64
C VAL A 425 20.89 16.97 8.62
N GLY A 426 20.39 18.15 9.01
CA GLY A 426 21.14 19.39 9.09
C GLY A 426 20.30 20.51 9.67
N THR A 427 20.92 21.65 9.96
CA THR A 427 20.28 22.87 10.47
C THR A 427 20.47 24.03 9.50
N PHE A 428 19.54 24.99 9.51
CA PHE A 428 19.52 26.09 8.55
C PHE A 428 19.30 27.44 9.24
N SER A 429 19.87 28.49 8.66
CA SER A 429 19.57 29.88 8.95
C SER A 429 19.03 30.52 7.68
N GLY A 430 17.71 30.73 7.62
CA GLY A 430 17.03 31.02 6.35
C GLY A 430 17.17 29.84 5.39
N SER A 431 17.64 30.10 4.17
CA SER A 431 17.90 29.08 3.14
C SER A 431 19.33 28.53 3.17
N SER A 432 20.20 29.04 4.05
CA SER A 432 21.60 28.63 4.12
C SER A 432 21.79 27.53 5.17
N ILE A 433 22.51 26.47 4.80
CA ILE A 433 22.91 25.40 5.73
C ILE A 433 23.89 25.95 6.80
N VAL A 434 23.73 25.49 8.04
CA VAL A 434 24.55 25.88 9.21
C VAL A 434 25.35 24.70 9.76
N SER A 435 24.76 23.50 9.77
CA SER A 435 25.43 22.24 10.15
C SER A 435 24.72 21.04 9.53
N GLY A 436 25.41 19.90 9.44
CA GLY A 436 24.88 18.71 8.77
C GLY A 436 24.71 18.91 7.26
N TYR A 437 23.89 18.09 6.61
CA TYR A 437 23.74 18.10 5.15
C TYR A 437 22.59 18.99 4.66
N SER A 438 22.78 19.56 3.47
CA SER A 438 21.65 19.97 2.63
C SER A 438 20.96 18.73 2.01
N LYS A 439 19.69 18.83 1.62
CA LYS A 439 18.90 17.68 1.12
C LYS A 439 18.73 17.74 -0.38
N ASN A 440 18.97 16.61 -1.05
CA ASN A 440 18.58 16.37 -2.44
C ASN A 440 17.95 14.98 -2.56
N TYR A 441 16.64 14.88 -2.32
CA TYR A 441 15.93 13.60 -2.35
C TYR A 441 15.17 13.47 -3.66
N GLN A 442 15.49 12.41 -4.40
CA GLN A 442 14.92 12.07 -5.70
C GLN A 442 14.23 10.72 -5.59
N TYR A 443 13.04 10.63 -6.17
CA TYR A 443 12.30 9.39 -6.18
C TYR A 443 12.81 8.45 -7.28
N ASP A 444 13.12 7.21 -6.91
CA ASP A 444 13.34 6.15 -7.89
C ASP A 444 12.00 5.66 -8.44
N GLY A 445 11.67 6.11 -9.67
CA GLY A 445 10.42 5.79 -10.35
C GLY A 445 10.15 4.30 -10.54
N ARG A 446 11.20 3.47 -10.53
CA ARG A 446 11.09 2.01 -10.68
C ARG A 446 10.35 1.38 -9.49
N LEU A 447 10.41 2.00 -8.31
CA LEU A 447 9.78 1.50 -7.08
C LEU A 447 8.25 1.36 -7.14
N LYS A 448 7.60 1.92 -8.17
CA LYS A 448 6.18 1.70 -8.45
C LYS A 448 5.85 0.28 -8.91
N GLY A 449 6.80 -0.39 -9.56
CA GLY A 449 6.59 -1.71 -10.16
C GLY A 449 7.68 -2.73 -9.86
N SER A 450 8.85 -2.28 -9.40
CA SER A 450 9.97 -3.10 -8.92
C SER A 450 10.11 -2.92 -7.41
N ILE A 451 10.28 -4.01 -6.68
CA ILE A 451 10.21 -4.01 -5.22
C ILE A 451 11.47 -4.69 -4.71
N PRO A 452 12.22 -4.08 -3.77
CA PRO A 452 13.36 -4.75 -3.17
C PRO A 452 12.95 -6.13 -2.61
N PRO A 453 13.82 -7.16 -2.65
CA PRO A 453 13.46 -8.52 -2.25
C PRO A 453 12.81 -8.56 -0.86
N ASN A 454 11.62 -9.16 -0.75
CA ASN A 454 10.86 -9.28 0.51
C ASN A 454 10.57 -7.94 1.24
N PHE A 455 10.63 -6.79 0.57
CA PHE A 455 10.30 -5.51 1.22
C PHE A 455 8.84 -5.53 1.75
N PRO A 456 8.58 -5.04 2.97
CA PRO A 456 7.27 -5.20 3.61
C PRO A 456 6.11 -4.65 2.76
N ARG A 457 4.94 -5.29 2.91
CA ARG A 457 3.69 -4.87 2.25
C ARG A 457 2.71 -4.22 3.21
N GLU A 458 1.91 -3.31 2.67
CA GLU A 458 0.77 -2.73 3.37
C GLU A 458 -0.22 -3.82 3.77
N SER A 459 -0.91 -3.62 4.90
CA SER A 459 -1.98 -4.51 5.35
C SER A 459 -3.24 -4.38 4.49
N VAL A 460 -3.44 -3.21 3.88
CA VAL A 460 -4.59 -2.86 3.06
C VAL A 460 -4.39 -3.22 1.59
N PHE A 461 -5.49 -3.59 0.94
CA PHE A 461 -5.51 -3.87 -0.49
C PHE A 461 -5.85 -2.61 -1.30
N SER A 462 -5.09 -2.37 -2.36
CA SER A 462 -5.41 -1.42 -3.43
C SER A 462 -6.08 -2.16 -4.60
N ILE A 463 -6.91 -1.45 -5.37
CA ILE A 463 -7.51 -2.00 -6.59
C ILE A 463 -6.47 -1.88 -7.71
N VAL A 464 -6.11 -3.01 -8.34
CA VAL A 464 -5.22 -3.06 -9.51
C VAL A 464 -6.03 -2.83 -10.78
N TYR A 465 -7.16 -3.51 -10.94
CA TYR A 465 -8.11 -3.24 -12.01
C TYR A 465 -9.54 -3.61 -11.61
N TRP A 466 -10.48 -3.06 -12.35
CA TRP A 466 -11.91 -3.36 -12.31
C TRP A 466 -12.41 -3.55 -13.74
N LYS A 467 -13.03 -4.68 -14.03
CA LYS A 467 -13.54 -5.02 -15.36
C LYS A 467 -14.94 -5.61 -15.23
N ASP A 468 -15.84 -5.19 -16.12
CA ASP A 468 -17.14 -5.83 -16.27
C ASP A 468 -17.23 -6.54 -17.63
N GLU A 469 -17.89 -7.70 -17.65
CA GLU A 469 -18.28 -8.44 -18.83
C GLU A 469 -19.79 -8.65 -18.80
N VAL A 470 -20.46 -8.47 -19.95
CA VAL A 470 -21.91 -8.59 -20.06
C VAL A 470 -22.24 -9.62 -21.13
N VAL A 471 -23.11 -10.56 -20.81
CA VAL A 471 -23.54 -11.63 -21.70
C VAL A 471 -25.06 -11.70 -21.69
N ASP A 472 -25.65 -11.72 -22.88
CA ASP A 472 -27.06 -12.06 -23.06
C ASP A 472 -27.19 -13.60 -23.11
N VAL A 473 -27.91 -14.16 -22.15
CA VAL A 473 -28.10 -15.60 -21.97
C VAL A 473 -29.42 -16.10 -22.57
N SER A 474 -30.13 -15.29 -23.37
CA SER A 474 -31.44 -15.62 -23.99
C SER A 474 -31.43 -16.77 -25.03
N GLY A 475 -30.41 -17.62 -25.07
CA GLY A 475 -30.24 -18.68 -26.07
C GLY A 475 -29.58 -19.98 -25.61
N ASN A 476 -29.47 -20.24 -24.31
CA ASN A 476 -28.96 -21.52 -23.76
C ASN A 476 -30.07 -22.42 -23.21
#